data_AF-A0A059JHU4-F1
#
_entry.id   AF-A0A059JHU4-F1
#
_cell.length_a   1.000
_cell.length_b   1.000
_cell.length_c   1.000
_cell.angle_alpha   90.00
_cell.angle_beta   90.00
_cell.angle_gamma   90.00
#
_symmetry.space_group_name_H-M   'P 1'
#
loop_
_entity.id
_entity.type
_entity.pdbx_description
1 polymer ?
#
loop_
_entity_poly.entity_id
_entity_poly.type
_entity_poly.pdbx_seq_one_letter_code
_entity_poly.pdbx_strand_id
1 'polypeptide(L)'
;MSSDKMVDDSSWLQPVLGSYQAEAVAQSLARAQEFDLIPVEIPAEEKERKPSSWTIRAIIRPEERLYAVVVHHTITSMCKGEIACWTFISQGMERVGQKEVVFTVLRNTESERKKDFPNDPLRWIEIVYSMAKGGCRVGEFEHTDFQVADFLGRSDVSWIVYCPACPIPNVDDFLLPQDYLQAIPLLVAEAEVAEKYGLMRTLGHLGASERWFPWPPWFDRYRKPCITTAQMQGSIKEEMEFQHIKGLSCIKKGSNIILRVPKKSEPLLVEALLRHSPDQAFPLNTVHHINSDSGLLWDNKDPQPRGYSAGNSNECMNLNYFAFCPGHDVDELILVEDGYMFMLADETWLKIRSCIKNMRPCHISLPELQFLLRLEKPSVPGYQN
;
A
#
# COMPACT_ATOMS: atom_id res chain seq x y z
N MET A 1 34.03 -11.17 -38.43
CA MET A 1 34.31 -12.30 -37.53
C MET A 1 34.23 -11.73 -36.12
N SER A 2 33.02 -11.64 -35.55
CA SER A 2 32.39 -12.65 -34.65
C SER A 2 33.32 -12.96 -33.48
N SER A 3 32.94 -12.93 -32.21
CA SER A 3 31.73 -12.59 -31.44
C SER A 3 32.11 -13.07 -30.03
N ASP A 4 31.83 -12.31 -28.99
CA ASP A 4 31.41 -12.84 -27.70
C ASP A 4 31.04 -11.66 -26.81
N LYS A 5 29.76 -11.28 -26.89
CA LYS A 5 29.12 -10.50 -25.85
C LYS A 5 28.45 -11.50 -24.92
N MET A 6 28.94 -11.55 -23.69
CA MET A 6 28.27 -12.21 -22.57
C MET A 6 26.85 -11.67 -22.46
N VAL A 7 25.91 -12.61 -22.40
CA VAL A 7 24.50 -12.41 -22.10
C VAL A 7 24.40 -11.93 -20.65
N ASP A 8 23.75 -10.79 -20.46
CA ASP A 8 23.39 -10.24 -19.15
C ASP A 8 22.03 -10.82 -18.75
N ASP A 9 22.03 -11.76 -17.80
CA ASP A 9 20.85 -12.40 -17.22
C ASP A 9 20.29 -11.55 -16.06
N SER A 10 19.91 -10.31 -16.35
CA SER A 10 19.30 -9.37 -15.39
C SER A 10 17.79 -9.21 -15.57
N SER A 11 17.09 -10.25 -16.03
CA SER A 11 15.64 -10.36 -15.88
C SER A 11 15.33 -11.15 -14.61
N TRP A 12 14.71 -10.56 -13.59
CA TRP A 12 13.70 -11.16 -12.69
C TRP A 12 13.41 -10.22 -11.51
N LEU A 13 12.37 -9.38 -11.65
CA LEU A 13 11.32 -9.06 -10.67
C LEU A 13 10.51 -7.85 -11.17
N GLN A 14 9.77 -8.06 -12.24
CA GLN A 14 8.54 -7.32 -12.50
C GLN A 14 7.49 -8.38 -12.87
N PRO A 15 6.30 -8.39 -12.28
CA PRO A 15 5.15 -8.63 -13.12
C PRO A 15 5.02 -7.37 -13.97
N VAL A 16 5.77 -7.29 -15.07
CA VAL A 16 5.28 -6.51 -16.21
C VAL A 16 3.98 -7.22 -16.53
N LEU A 17 2.85 -6.56 -16.26
CA LEU A 17 1.58 -6.92 -16.89
C LEU A 17 1.89 -7.08 -18.36
N GLY A 18 1.92 -8.33 -18.85
CA GLY A 18 2.27 -8.60 -20.23
C GLY A 18 1.32 -7.81 -21.12
N SER A 19 1.80 -7.31 -22.26
CA SER A 19 0.98 -6.53 -23.22
C SER A 19 -0.36 -7.20 -23.58
N TYR A 20 -0.43 -8.53 -23.51
CA TYR A 20 -1.65 -9.33 -23.67
C TYR A 20 -2.72 -9.14 -22.57
N GLN A 21 -2.33 -8.72 -21.36
CA GLN A 21 -3.24 -8.51 -20.21
C GLN A 21 -3.83 -7.10 -20.20
N ALA A 22 -3.06 -6.10 -20.64
CA ALA A 22 -3.56 -4.74 -20.85
C ALA A 22 -4.69 -4.67 -21.88
N GLU A 23 -4.63 -5.51 -22.93
CA GLU A 23 -5.67 -5.57 -23.96
C GLU A 23 -6.98 -6.18 -23.43
N ALA A 24 -6.91 -7.18 -22.55
CA ALA A 24 -8.09 -7.74 -21.88
C ALA A 24 -8.72 -6.75 -20.88
N VAL A 25 -7.89 -6.00 -20.16
CA VAL A 25 -8.30 -4.89 -19.27
C VAL A 25 -8.98 -3.79 -20.07
N ALA A 26 -8.39 -3.38 -21.19
CA ALA A 26 -8.93 -2.38 -22.11
C ALA A 26 -10.25 -2.83 -22.75
N GLN A 27 -10.36 -4.10 -23.15
CA GLN A 27 -11.61 -4.68 -23.69
C GLN A 27 -12.73 -4.74 -22.63
N SER A 28 -12.41 -5.01 -21.36
CA SER A 28 -13.38 -4.98 -20.26
C SER A 28 -13.88 -3.56 -19.98
N LEU A 29 -12.99 -2.56 -20.02
CA LEU A 29 -13.34 -1.15 -19.79
C LEU A 29 -14.04 -0.49 -20.99
N ALA A 30 -13.76 -0.96 -22.22
CA ALA A 30 -14.41 -0.49 -23.45
C ALA A 30 -15.87 -0.96 -23.59
N ARG A 31 -16.31 -1.96 -22.82
CA ARG A 31 -17.73 -2.31 -22.74
C ARG A 31 -18.48 -1.25 -21.94
N ALA A 32 -19.32 -0.48 -22.64
CA ALA A 32 -20.44 0.23 -22.02
C ALA A 32 -21.48 -0.80 -21.54
N GLN A 33 -21.16 -1.58 -20.50
CA GLN A 33 -22.16 -2.35 -19.77
C GLN A 33 -22.79 -1.45 -18.72
N GLU A 34 -24.10 -1.25 -18.84
CA GLU A 34 -24.93 -0.90 -17.70
C GLU A 34 -25.03 -2.16 -16.82
N PHE A 35 -24.73 -2.01 -15.53
CA PHE A 35 -24.82 -3.11 -14.58
C PHE A 35 -26.25 -3.23 -14.07
N ASP A 36 -26.77 -4.45 -13.96
CA ASP A 36 -28.07 -4.67 -13.32
C ASP A 36 -27.98 -4.32 -11.82
N LEU A 37 -28.91 -3.48 -11.36
CA LEU A 37 -28.93 -2.97 -9.99
C LEU A 37 -30.12 -3.55 -9.22
N ILE A 38 -29.84 -4.13 -8.04
CA ILE A 38 -30.85 -4.68 -7.14
C ILE A 38 -30.68 -4.13 -5.72
N PRO A 39 -31.77 -3.96 -4.94
CA PRO A 39 -31.66 -3.59 -3.53
C PRO A 39 -30.84 -4.62 -2.73
N VAL A 40 -30.07 -4.17 -1.75
CA VAL A 40 -29.40 -5.07 -0.80
C VAL A 40 -30.39 -5.56 0.25
N GLU A 41 -30.43 -6.87 0.47
CA GLU A 41 -31.19 -7.46 1.57
C GLU A 41 -30.49 -7.15 2.91
N ILE A 42 -31.14 -6.32 3.73
CA ILE A 42 -30.67 -5.99 5.08
C ILE A 42 -31.09 -7.13 6.03
N PRO A 43 -30.19 -7.68 6.86
CA PRO A 43 -30.53 -8.69 7.88
C PRO A 43 -31.68 -8.23 8.78
N ALA A 44 -32.56 -9.15 9.19
CA ALA A 44 -33.75 -8.81 9.99
C ALA A 44 -33.41 -8.07 11.29
N GLU A 45 -32.28 -8.41 11.90
CA GLU A 45 -31.75 -7.81 13.13
C GLU A 45 -31.32 -6.34 12.92
N GLU A 46 -30.94 -5.95 11.70
CA GLU A 46 -30.55 -4.58 11.35
C GLU A 46 -31.70 -3.75 10.76
N LYS A 47 -32.84 -4.37 10.41
CA LYS A 47 -34.02 -3.67 9.84
C LYS A 47 -34.70 -2.72 10.84
N GLU A 48 -34.54 -2.96 12.15
CA GLU A 48 -35.08 -2.07 13.19
C GLU A 48 -34.30 -0.77 13.31
N ARG A 49 -33.04 -0.74 12.83
CA ARG A 49 -32.25 0.48 12.67
C ARG A 49 -32.58 1.09 11.32
N LYS A 50 -32.93 2.38 11.28
CA LYS A 50 -32.98 3.11 9.99
C LYS A 50 -31.59 3.01 9.36
N PRO A 51 -31.41 2.40 8.18
CA PRO A 51 -30.10 2.34 7.56
C PRO A 51 -29.60 3.77 7.35
N SER A 52 -28.40 4.04 7.86
CA SER A 52 -27.76 5.36 7.81
C SER A 52 -27.38 5.75 6.37
N SER A 53 -27.23 4.75 5.50
CA SER A 53 -26.67 4.83 4.17
C SER A 53 -27.66 4.38 3.09
N TRP A 54 -27.59 4.98 1.90
CA TRP A 54 -28.29 4.47 0.72
C TRP A 54 -27.41 3.40 0.07
N THR A 55 -27.98 2.22 -0.20
CA THR A 55 -27.20 1.05 -0.61
C THR A 55 -27.86 0.32 -1.78
N ILE A 56 -27.04 -0.12 -2.74
CA ILE A 56 -27.49 -0.91 -3.89
C ILE A 56 -26.46 -1.99 -4.23
N ARG A 57 -26.88 -3.11 -4.82
CA ARG A 57 -26.00 -4.15 -5.33
C ARG A 57 -25.97 -4.08 -6.85
N ALA A 58 -24.77 -3.99 -7.41
CA ALA A 58 -24.50 -4.14 -8.83
C ALA A 58 -24.13 -5.60 -9.14
N ILE A 59 -24.74 -6.17 -10.17
CA ILE A 59 -24.41 -7.50 -10.70
C ILE A 59 -23.33 -7.32 -11.76
N ILE A 60 -22.11 -7.79 -11.49
CA ILE A 60 -20.96 -7.65 -12.39
C ILE A 60 -20.86 -8.88 -13.29
N ARG A 61 -20.81 -10.09 -12.69
CA ARG A 61 -20.86 -11.36 -13.43
C ARG A 61 -21.80 -12.33 -12.73
N PRO A 62 -23.06 -12.47 -13.20
CA PRO A 62 -24.06 -13.29 -12.52
C PRO A 62 -23.67 -14.78 -12.48
N GLU A 63 -23.18 -15.33 -13.60
CA GLU A 63 -22.79 -16.75 -13.71
C GLU A 63 -21.62 -17.10 -12.81
N GLU A 64 -20.72 -16.14 -12.58
CA GLU A 64 -19.55 -16.31 -11.71
C GLU A 64 -19.80 -15.83 -10.27
N ARG A 65 -21.03 -15.36 -10.01
CA ARG A 65 -21.47 -14.80 -8.73
C ARG A 65 -20.59 -13.64 -8.24
N LEU A 66 -20.09 -12.81 -9.16
CA LEU A 66 -19.38 -11.58 -8.83
C LEU A 66 -20.35 -10.40 -8.78
N TYR A 67 -20.38 -9.72 -7.65
CA TYR A 67 -21.21 -8.54 -7.41
C TYR A 67 -20.36 -7.44 -6.76
N ALA A 68 -20.93 -6.24 -6.66
CA ALA A 68 -20.45 -5.23 -5.74
C ALA A 68 -21.61 -4.54 -5.03
N VAL A 69 -21.42 -4.24 -3.74
CA VAL A 69 -22.32 -3.37 -2.98
C VAL A 69 -21.79 -1.95 -3.07
N VAL A 70 -22.66 -1.02 -3.45
CA VAL A 70 -22.38 0.42 -3.51
C VAL A 70 -23.11 1.09 -2.37
N VAL A 71 -22.37 1.77 -1.50
CA VAL A 71 -22.86 2.45 -0.30
C VAL A 71 -22.62 3.94 -0.45
N HIS A 72 -23.68 4.76 -0.37
CA HIS A 72 -23.57 6.21 -0.21
C HIS A 72 -23.53 6.56 1.28
N HIS A 73 -22.47 7.26 1.69
CA HIS A 73 -22.25 7.67 3.09
C HIS A 73 -21.52 9.01 3.15
N THR A 74 -21.19 9.46 4.37
CA THR A 74 -20.41 10.68 4.60
C THR A 74 -19.17 10.38 5.45
N ILE A 75 -18.08 11.10 5.20
CA ILE A 75 -16.87 11.07 6.02
C ILE A 75 -16.61 12.50 6.54
N THR A 76 -16.20 12.65 7.80
CA THR A 76 -15.71 13.93 8.32
C THR A 76 -14.23 14.09 8.00
N SER A 77 -13.91 14.94 7.04
CA SER A 77 -12.54 15.32 6.66
C SER A 77 -12.08 16.57 7.43
N MET A 78 -10.85 16.53 7.94
CA MET A 78 -10.22 17.69 8.58
C MET A 78 -9.91 18.83 7.59
N CYS A 79 -9.80 18.52 6.30
CA CYS A 79 -9.50 19.51 5.25
C CYS A 79 -10.76 20.06 4.57
N LYS A 80 -11.81 19.25 4.43
CA LYS A 80 -12.99 19.57 3.60
C LYS A 80 -14.32 19.58 4.37
N GLY A 81 -14.29 19.34 5.68
CA GLY A 81 -15.50 19.18 6.48
C GLY A 81 -16.22 17.86 6.18
N GLU A 82 -17.54 17.85 6.23
CA GLU A 82 -18.31 16.67 5.85
C GLU A 82 -18.28 16.48 4.32
N ILE A 83 -17.78 15.33 3.88
CA ILE A 83 -17.72 14.94 2.48
C ILE A 83 -18.66 13.77 2.22
N ALA A 84 -19.35 13.77 1.08
CA ALA A 84 -20.18 12.65 0.66
C ALA A 84 -19.36 11.70 -0.22
N CYS A 85 -19.50 10.39 -0.01
CA CYS A 85 -18.73 9.38 -0.72
C CYS A 85 -19.62 8.25 -1.24
N TRP A 86 -19.10 7.51 -2.22
CA TRP A 86 -19.56 6.17 -2.55
C TRP A 86 -18.47 5.16 -2.26
N THR A 87 -18.79 4.10 -1.53
CA THR A 87 -17.90 2.95 -1.34
C THR A 87 -18.44 1.75 -2.10
N PHE A 88 -17.58 1.17 -2.93
CA PHE A 88 -17.81 -0.03 -3.72
C PHE A 88 -17.12 -1.19 -3.01
N ILE A 89 -17.88 -2.22 -2.66
CA ILE A 89 -17.42 -3.37 -1.89
C ILE A 89 -17.65 -4.61 -2.76
N SER A 90 -16.60 -5.27 -3.23
CA SER A 90 -16.77 -6.48 -4.03
C SER A 90 -17.34 -7.63 -3.20
N GLN A 91 -18.05 -8.54 -3.87
CA GLN A 91 -18.53 -9.79 -3.29
C GLN A 91 -18.31 -10.92 -4.30
N GLY A 92 -17.47 -11.89 -3.95
CA GLY A 92 -17.20 -13.09 -4.73
C GLY A 92 -15.75 -13.25 -5.20
N MET A 93 -14.85 -12.32 -4.88
CA MET A 93 -13.41 -12.42 -5.18
C MET A 93 -12.76 -13.63 -4.53
N GLU A 94 -13.20 -13.99 -3.33
CA GLU A 94 -12.64 -15.12 -2.57
C GLU A 94 -12.73 -16.45 -3.33
N ARG A 95 -13.72 -16.59 -4.24
CA ARG A 95 -13.90 -17.78 -5.08
C ARG A 95 -12.74 -18.03 -6.05
N VAL A 96 -11.98 -16.97 -6.38
CA VAL A 96 -10.76 -17.04 -7.19
C VAL A 96 -9.49 -16.81 -6.35
N GLY A 97 -9.61 -16.93 -5.02
CA GLY A 97 -8.51 -16.80 -4.08
C GLY A 97 -7.96 -15.38 -3.91
N GLN A 98 -8.75 -14.37 -4.27
CA GLN A 98 -8.44 -12.95 -4.14
C GLN A 98 -9.20 -12.38 -2.93
N LYS A 99 -8.54 -11.56 -2.10
CA LYS A 99 -9.25 -10.79 -1.06
C LYS A 99 -10.27 -9.87 -1.73
N GLU A 100 -11.42 -9.67 -1.10
CA GLU A 100 -12.36 -8.65 -1.57
C GLU A 100 -11.68 -7.27 -1.65
N VAL A 101 -12.10 -6.45 -2.61
CA VAL A 101 -11.58 -5.13 -2.88
C VAL A 101 -12.63 -4.09 -2.52
N VAL A 102 -12.19 -3.06 -1.80
CA VAL A 102 -13.02 -1.94 -1.38
C VAL A 102 -12.46 -0.65 -1.96
N PHE A 103 -13.29 0.09 -2.70
CA PHE A 103 -12.91 1.34 -3.35
C PHE A 103 -13.86 2.45 -2.90
N THR A 104 -13.34 3.59 -2.43
CA THR A 104 -14.19 4.75 -2.08
C THR A 104 -13.89 5.95 -2.98
N VAL A 105 -14.93 6.57 -3.55
CA VAL A 105 -14.86 7.76 -4.39
C VAL A 105 -15.57 8.92 -3.70
N LEU A 106 -14.95 10.10 -3.71
CA LEU A 106 -15.61 11.36 -3.31
C LEU A 106 -16.71 11.74 -4.31
N ARG A 107 -17.93 12.01 -3.83
CA ARG A 107 -19.06 12.51 -4.62
C ARG A 107 -19.00 14.03 -4.74
N ASN A 108 -19.19 14.54 -5.96
CA ASN A 108 -19.42 15.96 -6.21
C ASN A 108 -20.89 16.29 -5.91
N THR A 109 -21.14 16.91 -4.76
CA THR A 109 -22.51 17.22 -4.32
C THR A 109 -23.20 18.32 -5.13
N GLU A 110 -22.44 19.09 -5.93
CA GLU A 110 -23.00 20.15 -6.77
C GLU A 110 -23.61 19.60 -8.07
N SER A 111 -23.06 18.51 -8.59
CA SER A 111 -23.45 17.96 -9.91
C SER A 111 -24.00 16.53 -9.86
N GLU A 112 -23.75 15.76 -8.81
CA GLU A 112 -24.13 14.34 -8.74
C GLU A 112 -25.11 14.08 -7.59
N ARG A 113 -26.17 13.32 -7.87
CA ARG A 113 -27.13 12.82 -6.87
C ARG A 113 -26.61 11.52 -6.27
N LYS A 114 -27.23 11.05 -5.17
CA LYS A 114 -26.83 9.81 -4.49
C LYS A 114 -26.76 8.57 -5.40
N LYS A 115 -27.60 8.52 -6.44
CA LYS A 115 -27.70 7.39 -7.39
C LYS A 115 -26.77 7.52 -8.59
N ASP A 116 -26.09 8.66 -8.77
CA ASP A 116 -25.26 8.95 -9.94
C ASP A 116 -23.80 8.48 -9.71
N PHE A 117 -23.60 7.32 -9.09
CA PHE A 117 -22.26 6.79 -8.83
C PHE A 117 -21.59 6.36 -10.15
N PRO A 118 -20.25 6.53 -10.29
CA PRO A 118 -19.54 6.16 -11.50
C PRO A 118 -19.41 4.64 -11.65
N ASN A 119 -19.42 4.14 -12.89
CA ASN A 119 -19.29 2.71 -13.20
C ASN A 119 -17.84 2.22 -13.22
N ASP A 120 -16.85 3.11 -13.29
CA ASP A 120 -15.44 2.74 -13.42
C ASP A 120 -14.94 1.82 -12.29
N PRO A 121 -15.28 2.04 -11.00
CA PRO A 121 -14.89 1.12 -9.92
C PRO A 121 -15.51 -0.28 -10.06
N LEU A 122 -16.71 -0.41 -10.63
CA LEU A 122 -17.34 -1.71 -10.89
C LEU A 122 -16.62 -2.48 -11.99
N ARG A 123 -16.27 -1.79 -13.08
CA ARG A 123 -15.46 -2.37 -14.16
C ARG A 123 -14.07 -2.77 -13.65
N TRP A 124 -13.51 -1.96 -12.76
CA TRP A 124 -12.23 -2.27 -12.13
C TRP A 124 -12.29 -3.54 -11.28
N ILE A 125 -13.35 -3.71 -10.48
CA ILE A 125 -13.59 -4.96 -9.73
C ILE A 125 -13.65 -6.15 -10.69
N GLU A 126 -14.30 -6.02 -11.85
CA GLU A 126 -14.32 -7.09 -12.87
C GLU A 126 -12.93 -7.46 -13.40
N ILE A 127 -12.08 -6.46 -13.63
CA ILE A 127 -10.71 -6.63 -14.10
C ILE A 127 -9.88 -7.40 -13.07
N VAL A 128 -9.89 -6.95 -11.82
CA VAL A 128 -9.14 -7.60 -10.73
C VAL A 128 -9.61 -9.05 -10.56
N TYR A 129 -10.92 -9.31 -10.65
CA TYR A 129 -11.46 -10.67 -10.63
C TYR A 129 -10.93 -11.53 -11.78
N SER A 130 -10.92 -10.99 -13.00
CA SER A 130 -10.45 -11.70 -14.19
C SER A 130 -8.95 -12.02 -14.11
N MET A 131 -8.15 -11.08 -13.61
CA MET A 131 -6.72 -11.27 -13.36
C MET A 131 -6.49 -12.37 -12.31
N ALA A 132 -7.20 -12.29 -11.17
CA ALA A 132 -7.09 -13.28 -10.10
C ALA A 132 -7.51 -14.68 -10.57
N LYS A 133 -8.59 -14.79 -11.36
CA LYS A 133 -9.01 -16.04 -11.99
C LYS A 133 -7.94 -16.61 -12.92
N GLY A 134 -7.19 -15.74 -13.62
CA GLY A 134 -6.02 -16.11 -14.42
C GLY A 134 -4.76 -16.43 -13.62
N GLY A 135 -4.82 -16.40 -12.29
CA GLY A 135 -3.69 -16.69 -11.39
C GLY A 135 -2.93 -15.45 -10.91
N CYS A 136 -3.23 -14.26 -11.46
CA CYS A 136 -2.59 -12.99 -11.11
C CYS A 136 -3.36 -12.31 -9.98
N ARG A 137 -3.01 -12.65 -8.74
CA ARG A 137 -3.61 -12.09 -7.52
C ARG A 137 -2.81 -10.90 -7.01
N VAL A 138 -3.51 -9.99 -6.34
CA VAL A 138 -2.93 -8.83 -5.66
C VAL A 138 -3.10 -8.95 -4.15
N GLY A 139 -2.11 -8.48 -3.41
CA GLY A 139 -2.09 -8.41 -1.96
C GLY A 139 -1.72 -7.03 -1.45
N GLU A 140 -1.51 -6.94 -0.13
CA GLU A 140 -1.19 -5.69 0.54
C GLU A 140 0.08 -5.04 -0.02
N PHE A 141 -0.02 -3.74 -0.30
CA PHE A 141 1.00 -2.86 -0.87
C PHE A 141 1.49 -3.23 -2.26
N GLU A 142 0.84 -4.18 -2.93
CA GLU A 142 1.01 -4.38 -4.36
C GLU A 142 0.16 -3.36 -5.12
N HIS A 143 0.42 -3.23 -6.42
CA HIS A 143 -0.36 -2.36 -7.30
C HIS A 143 -0.63 -3.04 -8.62
N THR A 144 -1.54 -2.44 -9.36
CA THR A 144 -1.80 -2.73 -10.77
C THR A 144 -1.70 -1.45 -11.56
N ASP A 145 -1.05 -1.55 -12.71
CA ASP A 145 -0.94 -0.45 -13.66
C ASP A 145 -2.26 -0.20 -14.37
N PHE A 146 -2.56 1.07 -14.54
CA PHE A 146 -3.73 1.58 -15.19
C PHE A 146 -3.32 2.03 -16.60
N GLN A 147 -3.68 1.24 -17.61
CA GLN A 147 -3.38 1.56 -19.02
C GLN A 147 -4.62 2.05 -19.80
N VAL A 148 -5.72 2.36 -19.13
CA VAL A 148 -6.95 2.78 -19.80
C VAL A 148 -7.04 4.30 -19.86
N ALA A 149 -7.46 4.80 -21.01
CA ALA A 149 -7.80 6.21 -21.17
C ALA A 149 -9.01 6.53 -20.28
N ASP A 150 -8.81 7.45 -19.33
CA ASP A 150 -9.83 8.04 -18.47
C ASP A 150 -10.49 7.12 -17.42
N PHE A 151 -9.89 7.05 -16.22
CA PHE A 151 -10.54 6.48 -15.03
C PHE A 151 -11.22 7.57 -14.21
N LEU A 152 -12.51 7.45 -13.92
CA LEU A 152 -13.26 8.46 -13.14
C LEU A 152 -13.12 9.88 -13.72
N GLY A 153 -13.02 9.99 -15.05
CA GLY A 153 -12.82 11.26 -15.77
C GLY A 153 -11.40 11.82 -15.67
N ARG A 154 -10.41 11.00 -15.30
CA ARG A 154 -9.00 11.39 -15.22
C ARG A 154 -8.11 10.53 -16.12
N SER A 155 -7.35 11.19 -16.98
CA SER A 155 -6.35 10.55 -17.83
C SER A 155 -5.02 10.29 -17.13
N ASP A 156 -4.82 10.85 -15.93
CA ASP A 156 -3.55 10.84 -15.20
C ASP A 156 -3.56 9.92 -13.98
N VAL A 157 -4.54 9.02 -13.86
CA VAL A 157 -4.49 7.91 -12.89
C VAL A 157 -3.59 6.82 -13.47
N SER A 158 -2.53 6.47 -12.77
CA SER A 158 -1.51 5.52 -13.24
C SER A 158 -1.57 4.19 -12.50
N TRP A 159 -1.66 4.21 -11.17
CA TRP A 159 -1.68 2.99 -10.36
C TRP A 159 -2.93 2.91 -9.51
N ILE A 160 -3.36 1.69 -9.22
CA ILE A 160 -4.21 1.40 -8.07
C ILE A 160 -3.40 0.52 -7.11
N VAL A 161 -3.13 1.07 -5.93
CA VAL A 161 -2.40 0.41 -4.85
C VAL A 161 -3.41 -0.26 -3.91
N TYR A 162 -3.10 -1.48 -3.47
CA TYR A 162 -3.97 -2.27 -2.59
C TYR A 162 -3.47 -2.18 -1.15
N CYS A 163 -4.03 -1.26 -0.38
CA CYS A 163 -3.69 -1.10 1.03
C CYS A 163 -4.43 -2.14 1.92
N PRO A 164 -3.92 -2.46 3.11
CA PRO A 164 -4.64 -3.25 4.10
C PRO A 164 -6.00 -2.64 4.46
N ALA A 165 -6.90 -3.46 5.00
CA ALA A 165 -8.20 -3.03 5.49
C ALA A 165 -8.05 -1.93 6.56
N CYS A 166 -8.61 -0.75 6.27
CA CYS A 166 -8.78 0.34 7.23
C CYS A 166 -10.27 0.65 7.38
N PRO A 167 -10.77 0.92 8.61
CA PRO A 167 -12.16 1.29 8.82
C PRO A 167 -12.60 2.45 7.91
N ILE A 168 -13.79 2.33 7.33
CA ILE A 168 -14.40 3.38 6.52
C ILE A 168 -15.54 3.99 7.35
N PRO A 169 -15.43 5.26 7.78
CA PRO A 169 -16.46 5.87 8.61
C PRO A 169 -17.84 5.81 7.96
N ASN A 170 -18.87 5.60 8.77
CA ASN A 170 -20.28 5.59 8.36
C ASN A 170 -20.64 4.58 7.26
N VAL A 171 -19.85 3.51 7.13
CA VAL A 171 -20.24 2.28 6.43
C VAL A 171 -20.49 1.22 7.49
N ASP A 172 -21.67 0.60 7.45
CA ASP A 172 -22.04 -0.40 8.46
C ASP A 172 -21.13 -1.64 8.36
N ASP A 173 -20.60 -2.11 9.51
CA ASP A 173 -19.61 -3.19 9.57
C ASP A 173 -20.07 -4.49 8.88
N PHE A 174 -21.37 -4.79 8.91
CA PHE A 174 -21.93 -5.99 8.28
C PHE A 174 -21.83 -5.97 6.74
N LEU A 175 -21.61 -4.79 6.14
CA LEU A 175 -21.40 -4.65 4.69
C LEU A 175 -19.94 -4.89 4.31
N LEU A 176 -19.00 -4.68 5.24
CA LEU A 176 -17.57 -4.84 5.00
C LEU A 176 -17.15 -6.31 5.20
N PRO A 177 -16.32 -6.87 4.31
CA PRO A 177 -15.69 -8.17 4.53
C PRO A 177 -14.81 -8.14 5.78
N GLN A 178 -14.58 -9.29 6.42
CA GLN A 178 -13.71 -9.39 7.60
C GLN A 178 -12.25 -8.97 7.30
N ASP A 179 -11.78 -9.27 6.09
CA ASP A 179 -10.47 -8.88 5.57
C ASP A 179 -10.64 -8.47 4.10
N TYR A 180 -10.06 -7.35 3.70
CA TYR A 180 -10.17 -6.80 2.36
C TYR A 180 -8.96 -5.95 2.00
N LEU A 181 -8.84 -5.64 0.71
CA LEU A 181 -7.87 -4.70 0.19
C LEU A 181 -8.56 -3.38 -0.14
N GLN A 182 -8.04 -2.29 0.40
CA GLN A 182 -8.48 -0.96 0.05
C GLN A 182 -7.76 -0.48 -1.21
N ALA A 183 -8.51 -0.16 -2.26
CA ALA A 183 -7.96 0.35 -3.51
C ALA A 183 -7.73 1.86 -3.42
N ILE A 184 -6.46 2.28 -3.50
CA ILE A 184 -6.02 3.68 -3.45
C ILE A 184 -5.39 4.06 -4.79
N PRO A 185 -6.05 4.89 -5.62
CA PRO A 185 -5.48 5.37 -6.86
C PRO A 185 -4.37 6.40 -6.65
N LEU A 186 -3.27 6.21 -7.38
CA LEU A 186 -2.17 7.16 -7.50
C LEU A 186 -2.17 7.80 -8.89
N LEU A 187 -1.92 9.10 -8.92
CA LEU A 187 -1.71 9.83 -10.15
C LEU A 187 -0.34 9.53 -10.74
N VAL A 188 -0.11 9.79 -12.04
CA VAL A 188 1.16 9.53 -12.73
C VAL A 188 2.36 10.04 -11.93
N ALA A 189 2.35 11.32 -11.53
CA ALA A 189 3.46 11.90 -10.77
C ALA A 189 3.69 11.25 -9.39
N GLU A 190 2.66 10.67 -8.79
CA GLU A 190 2.74 9.98 -7.50
C GLU A 190 3.23 8.54 -7.65
N ALA A 191 2.80 7.86 -8.72
CA ALA A 191 3.29 6.55 -9.12
C ALA A 191 4.78 6.60 -9.45
N GLU A 192 5.24 7.60 -10.19
CA GLU A 192 6.67 7.84 -10.45
C GLU A 192 7.48 7.99 -9.15
N VAL A 193 6.91 8.71 -8.15
CA VAL A 193 7.55 8.84 -6.84
C VAL A 193 7.54 7.51 -6.08
N ALA A 194 6.44 6.76 -6.13
CA ALA A 194 6.31 5.48 -5.45
C ALA A 194 7.29 4.44 -6.02
N GLU A 195 7.46 4.42 -7.33
CA GLU A 195 8.39 3.55 -8.06
C GLU A 195 9.84 3.88 -7.71
N LYS A 196 10.24 5.15 -7.83
CA LYS A 196 11.64 5.56 -7.66
C LYS A 196 12.07 5.76 -6.20
N TYR A 197 11.20 6.33 -5.37
CA TYR A 197 11.51 6.74 -4.00
C TYR A 197 10.72 5.96 -2.93
N GLY A 198 9.95 4.96 -3.34
CA GLY A 198 9.26 4.03 -2.44
C GLY A 198 7.82 4.41 -2.12
N LEU A 199 6.95 3.39 -2.15
CA LEU A 199 5.51 3.53 -1.99
C LEU A 199 5.07 4.22 -0.68
N MET A 200 5.70 3.90 0.45
CA MET A 200 5.30 4.47 1.74
C MET A 200 5.52 5.99 1.80
N ARG A 201 6.52 6.50 1.09
CA ARG A 201 6.75 7.95 0.98
C ARG A 201 5.57 8.62 0.28
N THR A 202 5.12 8.05 -0.85
CA THR A 202 3.95 8.55 -1.58
C THR A 202 2.67 8.47 -0.74
N LEU A 203 2.38 7.31 -0.13
CA LEU A 203 1.17 7.16 0.70
C LEU A 203 1.17 8.07 1.92
N GLY A 204 2.34 8.29 2.55
CA GLY A 204 2.47 9.23 3.67
C GLY A 204 2.18 10.67 3.26
N HIS A 205 2.70 11.13 2.12
CA HIS A 205 2.37 12.46 1.58
C HIS A 205 0.90 12.59 1.19
N LEU A 206 0.29 11.52 0.67
CA LEU A 206 -1.15 11.48 0.40
C LEU A 206 -1.95 11.63 1.70
N GLY A 207 -1.61 10.86 2.73
CA GLY A 207 -2.18 10.98 4.08
C GLY A 207 -2.06 12.39 4.65
N ALA A 208 -0.86 12.96 4.62
CA ALA A 208 -0.58 14.29 5.12
C ALA A 208 -1.38 15.39 4.39
N SER A 209 -1.55 15.27 3.08
CA SER A 209 -2.31 16.24 2.27
C SER A 209 -3.79 16.33 2.64
N GLU A 210 -4.37 15.23 3.11
CA GLU A 210 -5.76 15.15 3.56
C GLU A 210 -5.89 15.14 5.10
N ARG A 211 -4.77 15.33 5.81
CA ARG A 211 -4.67 15.23 7.28
C ARG A 211 -5.30 13.94 7.82
N TRP A 212 -5.00 12.83 7.15
CA TRP A 212 -5.52 11.51 7.45
C TRP A 212 -4.38 10.50 7.57
N PHE A 213 -4.34 9.76 8.68
CA PHE A 213 -3.35 8.71 8.89
C PHE A 213 -3.98 7.31 8.73
N PRO A 214 -3.29 6.35 8.09
CA PRO A 214 -2.03 6.52 7.38
C PRO A 214 -2.20 7.14 5.98
N TRP A 215 -3.36 6.95 5.34
CA TRP A 215 -3.76 7.54 4.07
C TRP A 215 -5.29 7.69 4.03
N PRO A 216 -5.85 8.63 3.25
CA PRO A 216 -7.29 8.79 3.14
C PRO A 216 -7.95 7.53 2.55
N PRO A 217 -9.06 7.03 3.12
CA PRO A 217 -9.76 5.86 2.61
C PRO A 217 -10.56 6.14 1.33
N TRP A 218 -10.51 7.36 0.79
CA TRP A 218 -11.23 7.80 -0.42
C TRP A 218 -10.30 8.38 -1.47
N PHE A 219 -10.75 8.32 -2.72
CA PHE A 219 -10.15 9.02 -3.83
C PHE A 219 -10.95 10.28 -4.18
N ASP A 220 -10.30 11.44 -4.11
CA ASP A 220 -10.81 12.69 -4.67
C ASP A 220 -10.32 12.85 -6.12
N ARG A 221 -11.21 12.64 -7.09
CA ARG A 221 -10.88 12.76 -8.51
C ARG A 221 -10.58 14.19 -8.99
N TYR A 222 -10.70 15.21 -8.13
CA TYR A 222 -10.32 16.59 -8.46
C TYR A 222 -9.02 17.04 -7.79
N ARG A 223 -8.37 16.15 -7.00
CA ARG A 223 -7.13 16.49 -6.31
C ARG A 223 -5.96 16.67 -7.29
N LYS A 224 -4.97 17.45 -6.86
CA LYS A 224 -3.65 17.50 -7.50
C LYS A 224 -2.76 16.39 -6.93
N PRO A 225 -1.66 16.02 -7.61
CA PRO A 225 -0.64 15.16 -7.01
C PRO A 225 -0.17 15.73 -5.67
N CYS A 226 -0.10 14.88 -4.64
CA CYS A 226 0.41 15.26 -3.32
C CYS A 226 1.94 15.42 -3.32
N ILE A 227 2.62 14.74 -4.25
CA ILE A 227 4.06 14.73 -4.37
C ILE A 227 4.50 14.49 -5.82
N THR A 228 5.70 14.95 -6.17
CA THR A 228 6.31 14.81 -7.50
C THR A 228 7.79 14.47 -7.38
N THR A 229 8.39 13.91 -8.44
CA THR A 229 9.82 13.57 -8.49
C THR A 229 10.73 14.80 -8.34
N ALA A 230 10.29 15.98 -8.81
CA ALA A 230 10.99 17.24 -8.60
C ALA A 230 11.16 17.60 -7.12
N GLN A 231 10.23 17.16 -6.25
CA GLN A 231 10.30 17.34 -4.80
C GLN A 231 11.14 16.27 -4.09
N MET A 232 11.71 15.31 -4.84
CA MET A 232 12.50 14.19 -4.32
C MET A 232 13.97 14.22 -4.74
N GLN A 233 14.38 15.23 -5.53
CA GLN A 233 15.75 15.34 -6.02
C GLN A 233 16.75 15.42 -4.87
N GLY A 234 17.88 14.73 -5.01
CA GLY A 234 18.92 14.67 -3.99
C GLY A 234 18.59 13.73 -2.84
N SER A 235 17.59 12.87 -3.00
CA SER A 235 17.30 11.83 -2.00
C SER A 235 18.40 10.77 -1.99
N ILE A 236 18.71 10.22 -0.82
CA ILE A 236 19.62 9.07 -0.65
C ILE A 236 19.15 7.84 -1.45
N LYS A 237 17.86 7.77 -1.80
CA LYS A 237 17.31 6.73 -2.67
C LYS A 237 17.78 6.83 -4.12
N GLU A 238 18.42 7.94 -4.53
CA GLU A 238 19.10 8.05 -5.83
C GLU A 238 20.53 7.49 -5.79
N GLU A 239 21.10 7.33 -4.59
CA GLU A 239 22.49 6.91 -4.37
C GLU A 239 22.61 5.42 -4.02
N MET A 240 21.51 4.78 -3.61
CA MET A 240 21.50 3.39 -3.15
C MET A 240 20.40 2.55 -3.82
N GLU A 241 20.70 1.27 -4.06
CA GLU A 241 19.74 0.32 -4.62
C GLU A 241 18.92 -0.37 -3.52
N PHE A 242 17.74 0.20 -3.23
CA PHE A 242 16.83 -0.30 -2.21
C PHE A 242 16.20 -1.64 -2.56
N GLN A 243 16.37 -2.61 -1.66
CA GLN A 243 15.75 -3.92 -1.80
C GLN A 243 14.27 -3.86 -1.41
N HIS A 244 13.41 -4.40 -2.27
CA HIS A 244 11.98 -4.54 -2.00
C HIS A 244 11.67 -5.94 -1.49
N ILE A 245 11.29 -6.06 -0.22
CA ILE A 245 10.94 -7.33 0.41
C ILE A 245 9.51 -7.26 0.92
N LYS A 246 8.62 -8.04 0.30
CA LYS A 246 7.19 -8.00 0.56
C LYS A 246 6.89 -8.13 2.06
N GLY A 247 6.12 -7.20 2.60
CA GLY A 247 5.63 -7.24 3.99
C GLY A 247 6.64 -6.83 5.07
N LEU A 248 7.90 -6.53 4.72
CA LEU A 248 8.88 -6.05 5.69
C LEU A 248 8.46 -4.67 6.24
N SER A 249 8.39 -4.51 7.55
CA SER A 249 8.05 -3.23 8.18
C SER A 249 9.13 -2.81 9.18
N CYS A 250 9.41 -1.52 9.31
CA CYS A 250 10.29 -0.99 10.34
C CYS A 250 9.58 0.12 11.12
N ILE A 251 9.66 0.05 12.45
CA ILE A 251 8.98 0.99 13.35
C ILE A 251 9.93 1.51 14.43
N LYS A 252 9.68 2.73 14.89
CA LYS A 252 10.28 3.29 16.09
C LYS A 252 9.25 3.32 17.22
N LYS A 253 9.58 2.68 18.35
CA LYS A 253 8.79 2.65 19.59
C LYS A 253 9.67 3.04 20.78
N GLY A 254 9.53 4.27 21.27
CA GLY A 254 10.43 4.82 22.28
C GLY A 254 11.87 4.83 21.77
N SER A 255 12.77 4.12 22.47
CA SER A 255 14.17 3.91 22.08
C SER A 255 14.40 2.74 21.12
N ASN A 256 13.37 1.95 20.80
CA ASN A 256 13.51 0.78 19.95
C ASN A 256 13.26 1.11 18.48
N ILE A 257 14.21 0.76 17.60
CA ILE A 257 14.01 0.60 16.17
C ILE A 257 13.82 -0.90 15.89
N ILE A 258 12.66 -1.27 15.34
CA ILE A 258 12.23 -2.65 15.21
C ILE A 258 11.99 -2.98 13.74
N LEU A 259 12.90 -3.75 13.14
CA LEU A 259 12.70 -4.35 11.83
C LEU A 259 11.92 -5.65 12.01
N ARG A 260 10.68 -5.70 11.53
CA ARG A 260 9.81 -6.88 11.62
C ARG A 260 9.79 -7.62 10.29
N VAL A 261 10.08 -8.91 10.34
CA VAL A 261 10.10 -9.81 9.19
C VAL A 261 8.94 -10.80 9.32
N PRO A 262 7.90 -10.70 8.46
CA PRO A 262 6.86 -11.71 8.41
C PRO A 262 7.42 -13.08 8.00
N LYS A 263 6.79 -14.16 8.47
CA LYS A 263 7.26 -15.53 8.19
C LYS A 263 7.41 -15.83 6.70
N LYS A 264 6.50 -15.31 5.87
CA LYS A 264 6.52 -15.47 4.40
C LYS A 264 7.67 -14.71 3.73
N SER A 265 8.22 -13.71 4.39
CA SER A 265 9.26 -12.81 3.88
C SER A 265 10.66 -13.26 4.27
N GLU A 266 10.79 -14.18 5.22
CA GLU A 266 12.09 -14.66 5.71
C GLU A 266 13.00 -15.20 4.59
N PRO A 267 12.54 -16.11 3.69
CA PRO A 267 13.38 -16.60 2.62
C PRO A 267 13.82 -15.49 1.66
N LEU A 268 12.93 -14.54 1.36
CA LEU A 268 13.21 -13.41 0.46
C LEU A 268 14.28 -12.48 1.06
N LEU A 269 14.23 -12.23 2.37
CA LEU A 269 15.25 -11.45 3.08
C LEU A 269 16.61 -12.12 3.08
N VAL A 270 16.65 -13.44 3.33
CA VAL A 270 17.91 -14.19 3.28
C VAL A 270 18.49 -14.16 1.87
N GLU A 271 17.66 -14.40 0.85
CA GLU A 271 18.09 -14.39 -0.54
C GLU A 271 18.65 -13.03 -0.96
N ALA A 272 17.94 -11.94 -0.65
CA ALA A 272 18.41 -10.58 -0.91
C ALA A 272 19.75 -10.29 -0.23
N LEU A 273 19.91 -10.69 1.05
CA LEU A 273 21.16 -10.50 1.77
C LEU A 273 22.33 -11.28 1.17
N LEU A 274 22.09 -12.52 0.70
CA LEU A 274 23.12 -13.39 0.12
C LEU A 274 23.56 -12.92 -1.27
N ARG A 275 22.68 -12.30 -2.04
CA ARG A 275 23.01 -11.66 -3.32
C ARG A 275 23.76 -10.35 -3.14
N HIS A 276 23.63 -9.71 -1.98
CA HIS A 276 24.24 -8.43 -1.70
C HIS A 276 25.68 -8.56 -1.15
N SER A 277 26.57 -7.67 -1.59
CA SER A 277 27.96 -7.64 -1.13
C SER A 277 28.04 -7.36 0.37
N PRO A 278 28.85 -8.10 1.15
CA PRO A 278 29.03 -7.83 2.58
C PRO A 278 29.58 -6.44 2.89
N ASP A 279 30.34 -5.84 1.98
CA ASP A 279 31.06 -4.57 2.18
C ASP A 279 30.27 -3.35 1.68
N GLN A 280 29.03 -3.56 1.22
CA GLN A 280 28.15 -2.50 0.72
C GLN A 280 26.95 -2.29 1.65
N ALA A 281 26.38 -1.09 1.58
CA ALA A 281 25.16 -0.77 2.32
C ALA A 281 24.00 -1.64 1.81
N PHE A 282 23.25 -2.23 2.73
CA PHE A 282 22.07 -3.07 2.47
C PHE A 282 20.78 -2.31 2.85
N PRO A 283 20.27 -1.44 1.96
CA PRO A 283 19.05 -0.67 2.17
C PRO A 283 17.78 -1.48 1.88
N LEU A 284 16.79 -1.36 2.74
CA LEU A 284 15.52 -2.08 2.67
C LEU A 284 14.36 -1.09 2.60
N ASN A 285 13.50 -1.21 1.58
CA ASN A 285 12.19 -0.57 1.60
C ASN A 285 11.30 -1.28 2.62
N THR A 286 10.51 -0.50 3.35
CA THR A 286 9.58 -1.02 4.35
C THR A 286 8.16 -0.56 4.06
N VAL A 287 7.18 -1.35 4.53
CA VAL A 287 5.75 -1.06 4.42
C VAL A 287 5.17 -0.64 5.77
N HIS A 288 3.98 -0.05 5.73
CA HIS A 288 3.26 0.39 6.91
C HIS A 288 2.98 -0.78 7.87
N HIS A 289 3.33 -0.60 9.15
CA HIS A 289 2.98 -1.54 10.21
C HIS A 289 1.57 -1.24 10.75
N ILE A 290 0.74 -2.28 10.90
CA ILE A 290 -0.66 -2.13 11.34
C ILE A 290 -0.85 -1.44 12.70
N ASN A 291 0.15 -1.48 13.58
CA ASN A 291 0.08 -0.82 14.88
C ASN A 291 0.79 0.52 14.91
N SER A 292 1.19 1.05 13.75
CA SER A 292 1.74 2.40 13.66
C SER A 292 0.63 3.44 13.81
N ASP A 293 0.95 4.51 14.52
CA ASP A 293 0.08 5.66 14.75
C ASP A 293 0.64 6.95 14.12
N SER A 294 1.85 6.87 13.60
CA SER A 294 2.59 7.99 13.05
C SER A 294 3.59 7.52 12.00
N GLY A 295 4.16 8.47 11.26
CA GLY A 295 5.22 8.23 10.29
C GLY A 295 6.01 9.50 10.00
N LEU A 296 7.02 9.36 9.14
CA LEU A 296 7.85 10.47 8.69
C LEU A 296 7.60 10.79 7.22
N LEU A 297 7.76 12.07 6.91
CA LEU A 297 7.70 12.63 5.57
C LEU A 297 9.02 13.33 5.30
N TRP A 298 9.48 13.21 4.06
CA TRP A 298 10.62 13.96 3.57
C TRP A 298 10.32 14.49 2.17
N ASP A 299 10.81 15.69 1.89
CA ASP A 299 10.88 16.31 0.57
C ASP A 299 12.09 17.24 0.52
N ASN A 300 12.55 17.59 -0.68
CA ASN A 300 13.78 18.37 -0.85
C ASN A 300 13.65 19.86 -0.53
N LYS A 301 12.46 20.36 -0.15
CA LYS A 301 12.28 21.76 0.26
C LYS A 301 12.64 21.97 1.72
N ASP A 302 12.40 20.96 2.55
CA ASP A 302 12.80 20.93 3.95
C ASP A 302 13.56 19.62 4.22
N PRO A 303 14.91 19.67 4.31
CA PRO A 303 15.70 18.47 4.50
C PRO A 303 15.45 17.83 5.89
N GLN A 304 14.82 18.54 6.83
CA GLN A 304 14.43 17.94 8.10
C GLN A 304 13.13 17.13 7.93
N PRO A 305 13.11 15.86 8.35
CA PRO A 305 11.90 15.06 8.23
C PRO A 305 10.79 15.58 9.13
N ARG A 306 9.57 15.54 8.59
CA ARG A 306 8.36 16.01 9.26
C ARG A 306 7.51 14.83 9.71
N GLY A 307 7.04 14.86 10.95
CA GLY A 307 6.10 13.86 11.47
C GLY A 307 4.67 14.09 10.98
N TYR A 308 3.93 13.01 10.75
CA TYR A 308 2.47 13.02 10.58
C TYR A 308 1.86 11.85 11.37
N SER A 309 0.65 12.00 11.89
CA SER A 309 0.08 11.02 12.83
C SER A 309 -1.44 10.95 12.84
N ALA A 310 -1.96 9.86 13.41
CA ALA A 310 -3.33 9.73 13.85
C ALA A 310 -3.54 10.58 15.11
N GLY A 311 -4.15 11.75 14.95
CA GLY A 311 -4.33 12.69 16.05
C GLY A 311 -3.00 13.32 16.47
N ASN A 312 -2.64 13.17 17.74
CA ASN A 312 -1.40 13.71 18.32
C ASN A 312 -0.44 12.61 18.84
N SER A 313 -0.69 11.34 18.48
CA SER A 313 0.12 10.21 18.98
C SER A 313 1.39 10.02 18.17
N ASN A 314 2.47 9.58 18.82
CA ASN A 314 3.73 9.22 18.17
C ASN A 314 4.40 8.02 18.85
N GLU A 315 3.61 7.12 19.43
CA GLU A 315 4.09 5.99 20.21
C GLU A 315 4.69 4.90 19.32
N CYS A 316 4.18 4.76 18.09
CA CYS A 316 4.62 3.78 17.11
C CYS A 316 4.78 4.42 15.72
N MET A 317 5.96 4.97 15.47
CA MET A 317 6.27 5.64 14.22
C MET A 317 6.70 4.62 13.16
N ASN A 318 6.01 4.61 12.02
CA ASN A 318 6.44 3.87 10.84
C ASN A 318 7.64 4.56 10.18
N LEU A 319 8.64 3.77 9.80
CA LEU A 319 9.77 4.22 8.99
C LEU A 319 9.55 3.74 7.55
N ASN A 320 9.87 4.59 6.57
CA ASN A 320 9.66 4.28 5.15
C ASN A 320 10.77 3.41 4.57
N TYR A 321 11.92 3.38 5.23
CA TYR A 321 13.01 2.47 4.94
C TYR A 321 13.91 2.25 6.15
N PHE A 322 14.79 1.23 6.04
CA PHE A 322 15.88 1.00 6.97
C PHE A 322 17.12 0.51 6.21
N ALA A 323 18.31 1.02 6.50
CA ALA A 323 19.54 0.60 5.84
C ALA A 323 20.61 0.15 6.84
N PHE A 324 21.32 -0.93 6.51
CA PHE A 324 22.53 -1.35 7.21
C PHE A 324 23.74 -0.87 6.42
N CYS A 325 24.64 -0.10 7.05
CA CYS A 325 25.78 0.55 6.40
C CYS A 325 27.08 0.07 7.09
N PRO A 326 27.81 -0.90 6.51
CA PRO A 326 29.03 -1.45 7.09
C PRO A 326 30.26 -0.58 6.85
N GLY A 327 31.39 -0.92 7.48
CA GLY A 327 32.68 -0.25 7.27
C GLY A 327 32.88 1.03 8.10
N HIS A 328 32.14 1.19 9.20
CA HIS A 328 32.28 2.32 10.11
C HIS A 328 33.02 1.94 11.39
N ASP A 329 33.64 2.90 12.06
CA ASP A 329 34.40 2.63 13.30
C ASP A 329 33.49 2.39 14.52
N VAL A 330 32.27 2.93 14.48
CA VAL A 330 31.31 2.89 15.60
C VAL A 330 29.90 2.58 15.11
N ASP A 331 29.14 1.90 15.97
CA ASP A 331 27.73 1.62 15.73
C ASP A 331 26.88 2.86 16.05
N GLU A 332 26.14 3.36 15.06
CA GLU A 332 25.29 4.55 15.21
C GLU A 332 24.01 4.45 14.38
N LEU A 333 22.87 4.83 14.97
CA LEU A 333 21.59 4.94 14.27
C LEU A 333 21.32 6.40 13.95
N ILE A 334 21.31 6.74 12.66
CA ILE A 334 21.11 8.10 12.17
C ILE A 334 19.76 8.18 11.46
N LEU A 335 18.96 9.18 11.82
CA LEU A 335 17.75 9.52 11.09
C LEU A 335 18.15 10.27 9.81
N VAL A 336 17.81 9.71 8.67
CA VAL A 336 18.09 10.28 7.35
C VAL A 336 16.81 10.28 6.54
N GLU A 337 16.35 11.46 6.15
CA GLU A 337 15.03 11.61 5.51
C GLU A 337 13.91 10.97 6.37
N ASP A 338 13.08 10.13 5.76
CA ASP A 338 11.95 9.44 6.39
C ASP A 338 12.26 7.99 6.83
N GLY A 339 13.55 7.69 7.05
CA GLY A 339 14.03 6.38 7.50
C GLY A 339 15.28 6.47 8.36
N TYR A 340 15.82 5.31 8.74
CA TYR A 340 17.03 5.21 9.53
C TYR A 340 18.14 4.47 8.78
N MET A 341 19.36 4.97 8.93
CA MET A 341 20.59 4.30 8.52
C MET A 341 21.32 3.83 9.78
N PHE A 342 21.72 2.58 9.80
CA PHE A 342 22.51 1.98 10.86
C PHE A 342 23.95 1.89 10.38
N MET A 343 24.78 2.83 10.81
CA MET A 343 26.22 2.84 10.61
C MET A 343 26.82 1.76 11.52
N LEU A 344 27.59 0.83 10.96
CA LEU A 344 27.97 -0.40 11.64
C LEU A 344 29.47 -0.63 11.60
N ALA A 345 30.01 -0.98 12.76
CA ALA A 345 31.28 -1.68 12.85
C ALA A 345 31.16 -3.09 12.25
N ASP A 346 32.25 -3.56 11.67
CA ASP A 346 32.30 -4.84 10.96
C ASP A 346 31.84 -6.01 11.84
N GLU A 347 32.20 -6.01 13.12
CA GLU A 347 31.79 -7.04 14.08
C GLU A 347 30.26 -7.09 14.25
N THR A 348 29.64 -5.92 14.43
CA THR A 348 28.18 -5.80 14.58
C THR A 348 27.47 -6.17 13.29
N TRP A 349 28.00 -5.77 12.15
CA TRP A 349 27.44 -6.16 10.86
C TRP A 349 27.50 -7.67 10.63
N LEU A 350 28.64 -8.31 10.89
CA LEU A 350 28.78 -9.77 10.79
C LEU A 350 27.77 -10.51 11.68
N LYS A 351 27.55 -10.00 12.90
CA LYS A 351 26.52 -10.53 13.81
C LYS A 351 25.11 -10.40 13.23
N ILE A 352 24.74 -9.22 12.71
CA ILE A 352 23.43 -8.99 12.09
C ILE A 352 23.24 -9.88 10.86
N ARG A 353 24.23 -9.96 9.97
CA ARG A 353 24.19 -10.83 8.78
C ARG A 353 23.98 -12.29 9.18
N SER A 354 24.66 -12.75 10.22
CA SER A 354 24.48 -14.11 10.75
C SER A 354 23.06 -14.32 11.29
N CYS A 355 22.50 -13.35 12.03
CA CYS A 355 21.12 -13.41 12.49
C CYS A 355 20.12 -13.51 11.34
N ILE A 356 20.26 -12.66 10.31
CA ILE A 356 19.37 -12.70 9.13
C ILE A 356 19.53 -14.02 8.39
N LYS A 357 20.76 -14.43 8.04
CA LYS A 357 21.04 -15.68 7.30
C LYS A 357 20.46 -16.92 7.99
N ASN A 358 20.49 -16.94 9.32
CA ASN A 358 19.98 -18.05 10.12
C ASN A 358 18.55 -17.84 10.62
N MET A 359 17.88 -16.76 10.20
CA MET A 359 16.56 -16.33 10.70
C MET A 359 16.45 -16.45 12.22
N ARG A 360 17.36 -15.77 12.93
CA ARG A 360 17.35 -15.62 14.38
C ARG A 360 17.08 -14.16 14.76
N PRO A 361 16.30 -13.90 15.82
CA PRO A 361 16.17 -12.55 16.35
C PRO A 361 17.54 -11.94 16.68
N CYS A 362 17.66 -10.63 16.52
CA CYS A 362 18.88 -9.88 16.83
C CYS A 362 18.51 -8.69 17.71
N HIS A 363 19.38 -8.39 18.68
CA HIS A 363 19.30 -7.18 19.49
C HIS A 363 20.69 -6.56 19.59
N ILE A 364 20.80 -5.31 19.17
CA ILE A 364 21.98 -4.46 19.32
C ILE A 364 21.58 -3.25 20.15
N SER A 365 22.30 -3.00 21.24
CA SER A 365 22.05 -1.86 22.12
C SER A 365 23.06 -0.75 21.81
N LEU A 366 22.56 0.47 21.61
CA LEU A 366 23.35 1.69 21.43
C LEU A 366 23.08 2.64 22.62
N PRO A 367 23.85 3.73 22.79
CA PRO A 367 23.68 4.64 23.92
C PRO A 367 22.26 5.22 24.07
N GLU A 368 21.62 5.61 22.96
CA GLU A 368 20.30 6.25 22.97
C GLU A 368 19.19 5.40 22.37
N LEU A 369 19.54 4.47 21.46
CA LEU A 369 18.60 3.65 20.69
C LEU A 369 18.97 2.17 20.78
N GLN A 370 18.02 1.32 20.44
CA GLN A 370 18.20 -0.13 20.36
C GLN A 370 17.67 -0.61 19.02
N PHE A 371 18.42 -1.47 18.34
CA PHE A 371 17.95 -2.15 17.14
C PHE A 371 17.48 -3.57 17.47
N LEU A 372 16.27 -3.90 17.01
CA LEU A 372 15.64 -5.21 17.17
C LEU A 372 15.25 -5.79 15.80
N LEU A 373 15.84 -6.92 15.42
CA LEU A 373 15.33 -7.77 14.35
C LEU A 373 14.29 -8.72 14.96
N ARG A 374 13.00 -8.50 14.64
CA ARG A 374 11.91 -9.34 15.14
C ARG A 374 11.33 -10.20 14.03
N LEU A 375 11.30 -11.50 14.29
CA LEU A 375 10.67 -12.48 13.42
C LEU A 375 9.23 -12.69 13.89
N GLU A 376 8.30 -12.59 12.96
CA GLU A 376 6.90 -12.81 13.31
C GLU A 376 6.66 -14.30 13.55
N LYS A 377 6.07 -14.62 14.70
CA LYS A 377 5.57 -15.98 14.94
C LYS A 377 4.48 -16.25 13.88
N PRO A 378 4.39 -17.47 13.32
CA PRO A 378 3.33 -17.78 12.38
C PRO A 378 1.99 -17.41 13.01
N SER A 379 1.22 -16.58 12.30
CA SER A 379 -0.17 -16.33 12.66
C SER A 379 -0.90 -17.67 12.59
N VAL A 380 -1.27 -18.20 13.76
CA VAL A 380 -2.23 -19.30 13.83
C VAL A 380 -3.57 -18.67 13.44
N PRO A 381 -4.25 -19.12 12.37
CA PRO A 381 -5.59 -18.66 12.08
C PRO A 381 -6.48 -19.04 13.28
N GLY A 382 -7.08 -18.06 13.96
CA GLY A 382 -8.08 -18.31 15.00
C GLY A 382 -7.77 -17.83 16.43
N TYR A 383 -6.69 -17.09 16.67
CA TYR A 383 -6.49 -16.41 17.97
C TYR A 383 -6.16 -14.93 17.77
N GLN A 384 -7.22 -14.11 17.73
CA GLN A 384 -7.16 -12.71 18.16
C GLN A 384 -8.01 -12.65 19.43
N ASN A 385 -7.40 -12.23 20.53
CA ASN A 385 -8.10 -11.87 21.76
C ASN A 385 -8.66 -10.46 21.66
#